data_AF-A0AAW9JTS6-F1
#
_entry.id   AF-A0AAW9JTS6-F1
#
_cell.length_a   1.000
_cell.length_b   1.000
_cell.length_c   1.000
_cell.angle_alpha   90.00
_cell.angle_beta   90.00
_cell.angle_gamma   90.00
#
_symmetry.space_group_name_H-M   'P 1'
#
loop_
_entity.id
_entity.type
_entity.pdbx_description
1 polymer ?
#
loop_
_entity_poly.entity_id
_entity_poly.type
_entity_poly.pdbx_seq_one_letter_code
_entity_poly.pdbx_strand_id
1 'polypeptide(L)'
;MRNNQVTIKIERFGEDIPDEFKEMNMQVMSVYADGNNLHETLCGAFQLALNEVAKYNHDDFTRRESFDSLELTQRKINSLGLDRQRKNKNCGSDN
;
A
#
# COMPACT_ATOMS: atom_id res chain seq x y z
N MET A 1 -29.66 14.90 0.75
CA MET A 1 -29.11 13.52 0.83
C MET A 1 -27.70 13.62 1.39
N ARG A 2 -27.21 12.60 2.10
CA ARG A 2 -25.79 12.57 2.50
C ARG A 2 -24.95 12.24 1.26
N ASN A 3 -23.95 13.08 0.98
CA ASN A 3 -22.98 12.80 -0.09
C ASN A 3 -22.05 11.67 0.36
N ASN A 4 -21.46 10.95 -0.60
CA ASN A 4 -20.35 10.05 -0.30
C ASN A 4 -19.18 10.87 0.23
N GLN A 5 -18.41 10.28 1.13
CA GLN A 5 -17.27 10.93 1.74
C GLN A 5 -16.09 9.97 1.70
N VAL A 6 -14.94 10.47 1.27
CA VAL A 6 -13.67 9.75 1.29
C VAL A 6 -12.68 10.57 2.09
N THR A 7 -12.01 9.90 3.03
CA THR A 7 -10.91 10.47 3.80
C THR A 7 -9.70 9.57 3.61
N ILE A 8 -8.56 10.17 3.24
CA ILE A 8 -7.29 9.46 3.16
C ILE A 8 -6.37 10.08 4.20
N LYS A 9 -5.90 9.24 5.14
CA LYS A 9 -4.89 9.60 6.13
C LYS A 9 -3.58 8.92 5.78
N ILE A 10 -2.51 9.69 5.77
CA ILE A 10 -1.14 9.22 5.54
C ILE A 10 -0.32 9.59 6.77
N GLU A 11 0.28 8.58 7.38
CA GLU A 11 1.18 8.77 8.52
C GLU A 11 2.60 8.44 8.06
N ARG A 12 3.52 9.38 8.26
CA ARG A 12 4.94 9.24 7.93
C ARG A 12 5.74 9.26 9.24
N PHE A 13 6.67 8.33 9.36
CA PHE A 13 7.54 8.14 10.52
C PHE A 13 9.00 8.10 10.09
N GLY A 14 9.93 8.27 11.03
CA GLY A 14 11.37 8.08 10.80
C GLY A 14 12.14 9.37 10.62
N GLU A 15 13.43 9.23 10.30
CA GLU A 15 14.41 10.34 10.30
C GLU A 15 14.17 11.35 9.16
N ASP A 16 13.48 10.93 8.09
CA ASP A 16 13.25 11.73 6.89
C ASP A 16 12.03 12.67 6.99
N ILE A 17 11.38 12.77 8.16
CA ILE A 17 10.28 13.73 8.33
C ILE A 17 10.79 15.18 8.38
N PRO A 18 10.02 16.16 7.86
CA PRO A 18 10.39 17.57 7.93
C PRO A 18 10.66 18.02 9.37
N ASP A 19 11.56 18.99 9.54
CA ASP A 19 12.04 19.44 10.87
C ASP A 19 10.90 19.86 11.81
N GLU A 20 9.86 20.50 11.28
CA GLU A 20 8.66 20.91 12.03
C GLU A 20 7.87 19.75 12.66
N PHE A 21 8.09 18.51 12.20
CA PHE A 21 7.45 17.30 12.72
C PHE A 21 8.40 16.41 13.55
N LYS A 22 9.69 16.76 13.64
CA LYS A 22 10.71 15.93 14.32
C LYS A 22 10.44 15.74 15.81
N GLU A 23 9.90 16.75 16.49
CA GLU A 23 9.56 16.64 17.93
C GLU A 23 8.50 15.57 18.20
N MET A 24 7.57 15.36 17.27
CA MET A 24 6.52 14.33 17.38
C MET A 24 6.94 12.99 16.77
N ASN A 25 8.12 12.93 16.13
CA ASN A 25 8.60 11.78 15.36
C ASN A 25 7.57 11.22 14.35
N MET A 26 6.66 12.09 13.90
CA MET A 26 5.53 11.70 13.05
C MET A 26 4.97 12.92 12.32
N GLN A 27 4.72 12.76 11.02
CA GLN A 27 3.94 13.68 10.21
C GLN A 27 2.62 13.00 9.81
N VAL A 28 1.49 13.68 10.01
CA VAL A 28 0.17 13.20 9.59
C VAL A 28 -0.38 14.12 8.51
N MET A 29 -0.66 13.54 7.34
CA MET A 29 -1.38 14.20 6.25
C MET A 29 -2.78 13.62 6.19
N SER A 30 -3.78 14.49 5.99
CA SER A 30 -5.16 14.07 5.86
C SER A 30 -5.82 14.86 4.76
N VAL A 31 -6.52 14.18 3.86
CA VAL A 31 -7.31 14.81 2.81
C VAL A 31 -8.75 14.30 2.88
N TYR A 32 -9.65 15.19 2.47
CA TYR A 32 -11.09 14.96 2.50
C TYR A 32 -11.68 15.32 1.13
N ALA A 33 -12.55 14.45 0.62
CA ALA A 33 -13.37 14.72 -0.54
C ALA A 33 -14.80 14.21 -0.30
N ASP A 34 -15.78 14.92 -0.84
CA ASP A 34 -17.17 14.49 -0.85
C ASP A 34 -17.80 14.62 -2.24
N GLY A 35 -18.83 13.83 -2.50
CA GLY A 35 -19.45 13.82 -3.81
C GLY A 35 -20.62 12.84 -3.97
N ASN A 36 -21.38 13.03 -5.04
CA ASN A 36 -22.55 12.20 -5.33
C ASN A 36 -22.18 10.83 -5.90
N ASN A 37 -21.00 10.71 -6.53
CA ASN A 37 -20.45 9.48 -7.07
C ASN A 37 -19.23 9.03 -6.26
N LEU A 38 -19.26 7.82 -5.70
CA LEU A 38 -18.18 7.31 -4.84
C LEU A 38 -16.85 7.17 -5.58
N HIS A 39 -16.86 6.72 -6.84
CA HIS A 39 -15.64 6.55 -7.64
C HIS A 39 -14.97 7.89 -7.93
N GLU A 40 -15.74 8.89 -8.36
CA GLU A 40 -15.23 10.24 -8.58
C GLU A 40 -14.69 10.86 -7.28
N THR A 41 -15.40 10.66 -6.17
CA THR A 41 -14.98 11.13 -4.84
C THR A 41 -13.66 10.48 -4.42
N LEU A 42 -13.49 9.18 -4.68
CA LEU A 42 -12.26 8.45 -4.41
C LEU A 42 -11.09 8.94 -5.27
N CYS A 43 -11.31 9.12 -6.58
CA CYS A 43 -10.29 9.68 -7.48
C CYS A 43 -9.85 11.08 -7.04
N GLY A 44 -10.80 11.94 -6.65
CA GLY A 44 -10.51 13.27 -6.11
C GLY A 44 -9.69 13.22 -4.84
N ALA A 45 -10.06 12.35 -3.89
CA ALA A 45 -9.28 12.16 -2.66
C ALA A 45 -7.85 11.67 -2.94
N PHE A 46 -7.65 10.75 -3.89
CA PHE A 46 -6.32 10.30 -4.29
C PHE A 46 -5.48 11.42 -4.90
N GLN A 47 -6.05 12.24 -5.79
CA GLN A 47 -5.35 13.38 -6.37
C GLN A 47 -4.90 14.37 -5.27
N LEU A 48 -5.78 14.65 -4.30
CA LEU A 48 -5.45 15.51 -3.16
C LEU A 48 -4.33 14.91 -2.31
N ALA A 49 -4.38 13.62 -2.03
CA ALA A 49 -3.35 12.92 -1.27
C ALA A 49 -1.98 12.97 -1.98
N LEU A 50 -1.95 12.75 -3.30
CA LEU A 50 -0.73 12.85 -4.11
C LEU A 50 -0.14 14.27 -4.07
N ASN A 51 -0.98 15.29 -4.19
CA ASN A 51 -0.55 16.69 -4.10
C ASN A 51 0.02 17.01 -2.71
N GLU A 52 -0.58 16.47 -1.64
CA GLU A 52 -0.10 16.69 -0.27
C GLU A 52 1.27 16.06 -0.06
N VAL A 53 1.46 14.82 -0.54
CA VAL A 53 2.74 14.10 -0.47
C VAL A 53 3.82 14.80 -1.31
N ALA A 54 3.47 15.32 -2.49
CA ALA A 54 4.41 15.98 -3.39
C ALA A 54 5.05 17.25 -2.79
N LYS A 55 4.42 17.89 -1.79
CA LYS A 55 5.01 19.03 -1.08
C LYS A 55 6.27 18.67 -0.30
N TYR A 56 6.43 17.40 0.08
CA TYR A 56 7.48 16.93 0.99
C TYR A 56 8.43 15.90 0.35
N ASN A 57 8.20 15.54 -0.91
CA ASN A 57 9.05 14.61 -1.64
C ASN A 57 9.92 15.37 -2.65
N HIS A 58 11.23 15.26 -2.46
CA HIS A 58 12.21 15.45 -3.52
C HIS A 58 12.33 14.11 -4.25
N ASP A 59 12.13 14.13 -5.57
CA ASP A 59 12.09 12.98 -6.49
C ASP A 59 13.01 11.80 -6.15
N ASP A 60 12.55 10.88 -5.30
CA ASP A 60 13.11 9.54 -5.24
C ASP A 60 12.01 8.52 -4.94
N PHE A 61 11.34 8.06 -6.01
CA PHE A 61 10.36 6.98 -5.94
C PHE A 61 11.07 5.64 -5.75
N THR A 62 11.71 5.45 -4.60
CA THR A 62 12.29 4.14 -4.26
C THR A 62 11.17 3.18 -3.87
N ARG A 63 10.88 2.27 -4.82
CA ARG A 63 9.91 1.15 -4.79
C ARG A 63 8.43 1.50 -4.87
N ARG A 64 7.88 1.25 -6.06
CA ARG A 64 6.45 0.92 -6.27
C ARG A 64 6.38 -0.57 -6.54
N GLU A 65 5.96 -1.35 -5.56
CA GLU A 65 5.69 -2.78 -5.76
C GLU A 65 4.17 -2.99 -5.74
N SER A 66 3.61 -3.31 -6.91
CA SER A 66 2.24 -3.83 -7.01
C SER A 66 2.34 -5.34 -6.93
N PHE A 67 1.82 -5.94 -5.86
CA PHE A 67 1.77 -7.40 -5.77
C PHE A 67 0.40 -7.90 -6.16
N ASP A 68 0.34 -8.71 -7.22
CA ASP A 68 -0.82 -9.56 -7.44
C ASP A 68 -0.89 -10.60 -6.30
N SER A 69 -2.10 -10.89 -5.84
CA SER A 69 -2.43 -11.93 -4.86
C SER A 69 -1.72 -13.27 -5.13
N LEU A 70 -1.55 -13.62 -6.41
CA LEU A 70 -0.80 -14.79 -6.87
C LEU A 70 0.69 -14.71 -6.54
N GLU A 71 1.32 -13.55 -6.73
CA GLU A 71 2.74 -13.34 -6.43
C GLU A 71 3.01 -13.42 -4.92
N LEU A 72 2.13 -12.84 -4.10
CA LEU A 72 2.20 -12.95 -2.63
C LEU A 72 2.08 -14.40 -2.18
N THR A 73 1.15 -15.14 -2.77
CA THR A 73 0.91 -16.55 -2.47
C THR A 73 2.14 -17.39 -2.81
N GLN A 74 2.74 -17.19 -3.99
CA GLN A 74 3.92 -17.92 -4.40
C GLN A 74 5.14 -17.59 -3.52
N ARG A 75 5.37 -16.30 -3.20
CA ARG A 75 6.44 -15.90 -2.27
C ARG A 75 6.26 -16.55 -0.89
N LYS A 76 5.04 -16.62 -0.38
CA LYS A 76 4.74 -17.27 0.90
C LYS A 76 5.01 -18.78 0.84
N ILE A 77 4.54 -19.48 -0.19
CA ILE A 77 4.81 -20.92 -0.41
C ILE A 77 6.32 -21.19 -0.46
N ASN A 78 7.07 -20.38 -1.20
CA ASN A 78 8.52 -20.50 -1.34
C ASN A 78 9.23 -20.24 -0.01
N SER A 79 8.85 -19.19 0.73
CA SER A 79 9.41 -18.84 2.05
C SER A 79 9.16 -19.91 3.12
N LEU A 80 8.05 -20.64 3.00
CA LEU A 80 7.68 -21.73 3.89
C LEU A 80 8.30 -23.07 3.47
N GLY A 81 9.06 -23.10 2.36
CA GLY A 81 9.67 -24.32 1.83
C GLY A 81 8.68 -25.39 1.36
N LEU A 82 7.42 -25.01 1.13
CA LEU A 82 6.32 -25.95 0.85
C LEU A 82 6.35 -26.51 -0.57
N ASP A 83 7.14 -25.92 -1.47
CA ASP A 83 7.31 -26.40 -2.85
C ASP A 83 7.92 -27.80 -2.96
N ARG A 84 8.62 -28.28 -1.92
CA ARG A 84 9.25 -29.61 -1.94
C ARG A 84 8.27 -30.78 -1.79
N GLN A 85 7.02 -30.55 -1.38
CA GLN A 85 6.07 -31.65 -1.13
C GLN A 85 5.27 -32.10 -2.35
N ARG A 86 5.32 -31.40 -3.49
CA ARG A 86 4.58 -31.82 -4.70
C ARG A 86 5.29 -32.85 -5.58
N LYS A 87 6.60 -33.06 -5.43
CA LYS A 87 7.33 -34.07 -6.25
C LYS A 87 7.35 -35.49 -5.68
N ASN A 88 7.07 -35.69 -4.39
CA ASN A 88 7.23 -37.01 -3.75
C ASN A 88 5.92 -37.81 -3.56
N LYS A 89 4.79 -37.39 -4.13
CA LYS A 89 3.53 -38.17 -4.08
C LYS A 89 3.14 -38.87 -5.39
N ASN A 90 3.92 -38.73 -6.47
CA ASN A 90 3.61 -39.37 -7.76
C ASN A 90 4.61 -40.45 -8.24
N CYS A 91 5.56 -40.88 -7.40
CA CYS A 91 6.44 -42.01 -7.75
C CYS A 91 6.54 -42.96 -6.55
N GLY A 92 5.50 -43.78 -6.37
CA GLY A 92 5.43 -44.75 -5.28
C GLY A 92 4.33 -45.79 -5.50
N SER A 93 4.22 -46.29 -6.74
CA SER A 93 3.47 -47.50 -7.17
C SER A 93 4.09 -47.78 -8.56
N ASP A 94 4.72 -48.91 -8.87
CA ASP A 94 4.39 -50.29 -8.56
C ASP A 94 5.64 -51.16 -8.36
N ASN A 95 5.39 -52.33 -7.75
CA ASN A 95 6.29 -53.46 -7.52
C ASN A 95 7.00 -53.98 -8.76
#